data_AF-A0A221SMR8-F1
#
_entry.id   AF-A0A221SMR8-F1
#
_cell.length_a   1.000
_cell.length_b   1.000
_cell.length_c   1.000
_cell.angle_alpha   90.00
_cell.angle_beta   90.00
_cell.angle_gamma   90.00
#
_symmetry.space_group_name_H-M   'P 1'
#
loop_
_entity.id
_entity.type
_entity.pdbx_description
1 polymer ?
#
loop_
_entity_poly.entity_id
_entity_poly.type
_entity_poly.pdbx_seq_one_letter_code
_entity_poly.pdbx_strand_id
1 'polypeptide(L)'
;VADSLLSFGCVLDFTSEGLFLWLVRYAHIWGVTFIFLLFFVHMGRALYYSSYSKLGVWNVGFVLYLLMMVEAFLGYILPWHQMSFWAATVLTSILQSVPFVGSVLYEYVVGGFSVTNTMLVRVFSAHVCLAFVILGFSVIHLFYLHKSGSNNPLFVSGGYGDVVFFHSFFTGKDGFMLMCLLFLFGLCMLVFPDLVLDVESYIQADPMVTPASIKPEWYFLSFYAMLRSVESKVGGLVLVLVFLFLLWLPTLNKACTYSVGRQYIFWCGV
;
A
#
# COMPACT_ATOMS: atom_id res chain seq x y z
N VAL A 1 2.72 -24.26 3.40
CA VAL A 1 2.86 -23.94 4.84
C VAL A 1 4.07 -23.02 4.95
N ALA A 2 3.97 -21.90 5.63
CA ALA A 2 5.10 -20.98 5.77
C ALA A 2 6.11 -21.57 6.77
N ASP A 3 7.39 -21.57 6.42
CA ASP A 3 8.47 -22.09 7.27
C ASP A 3 9.74 -21.25 7.06
N SER A 4 10.31 -20.69 8.12
CA SER A 4 11.49 -19.81 8.03
C SER A 4 12.73 -20.46 7.40
N LEU A 5 12.85 -21.79 7.44
CA LEU A 5 13.95 -22.54 6.83
C LEU A 5 13.72 -22.80 5.34
N LEU A 6 12.47 -22.82 4.89
CA LEU A 6 12.09 -23.18 3.52
C LEU A 6 11.65 -21.99 2.67
N SER A 7 10.97 -21.00 3.26
CA SER A 7 10.31 -19.91 2.55
C SER A 7 11.20 -19.22 1.52
N PHE A 8 12.42 -18.85 1.92
CA PHE A 8 13.37 -18.19 1.03
C PHE A 8 13.78 -19.08 -0.14
N GLY A 9 14.20 -20.32 0.14
CA GLY A 9 14.56 -21.31 -0.88
C GLY A 9 13.41 -21.57 -1.83
N CYS A 10 12.21 -21.87 -1.31
CA CYS A 10 11.03 -22.10 -2.14
C CYS A 10 10.73 -20.92 -3.08
N VAL A 11 10.81 -19.67 -2.61
CA VAL A 11 10.55 -18.51 -3.48
C VAL A 11 11.61 -18.37 -4.57
N LEU A 12 12.91 -18.50 -4.24
CA LEU A 12 13.98 -18.38 -5.23
C LEU A 12 14.01 -19.56 -6.20
N ASP A 13 13.96 -20.78 -5.68
CA ASP A 13 14.03 -22.02 -6.46
C ASP A 13 12.86 -22.10 -7.43
N PHE A 14 11.62 -21.87 -6.97
CA PHE A 14 10.44 -21.86 -7.85
C PHE A 14 10.52 -20.82 -8.96
N THR A 15 11.20 -19.69 -8.71
CA THR A 15 11.41 -18.67 -9.76
C THR A 15 12.30 -19.18 -10.89
N SER A 16 13.23 -20.08 -10.57
CA SER A 16 14.16 -20.68 -11.53
C SER A 16 13.60 -21.92 -12.23
N GLU A 17 12.56 -22.55 -11.67
CA GLU A 17 12.00 -23.80 -12.20
C GLU A 17 11.24 -23.64 -13.52
N GLY A 18 10.70 -22.45 -13.82
CA GLY A 18 10.04 -22.22 -15.11
C GLY A 18 9.38 -20.86 -15.30
N LEU A 19 9.07 -20.54 -16.56
CA LEU A 19 8.50 -19.25 -16.96
C LEU A 19 7.19 -18.91 -16.23
N PHE A 20 6.32 -19.89 -16.00
CA PHE A 20 5.04 -19.63 -15.33
C PHE A 20 5.24 -19.13 -13.89
N LEU A 21 6.08 -19.81 -13.11
CA LEU A 21 6.34 -19.43 -11.71
C LEU A 21 7.10 -18.11 -11.64
N TRP A 22 8.04 -17.89 -12.56
CA TRP A 22 8.70 -16.60 -12.75
C TRP A 22 7.69 -15.48 -13.00
N LEU A 23 6.75 -15.67 -13.95
CA LEU A 23 5.70 -14.71 -14.27
C LEU A 23 4.79 -14.45 -13.06
N VAL A 24 4.37 -15.48 -12.34
CA VAL A 24 3.52 -15.31 -11.14
C VAL A 24 4.23 -14.50 -10.08
N ARG A 25 5.50 -14.80 -9.78
CA ARG A 25 6.29 -14.05 -8.78
C ARG A 25 6.43 -12.59 -9.19
N TYR A 26 6.95 -12.32 -10.38
CA TYR A 26 7.22 -10.94 -10.78
C TYR A 26 5.93 -10.15 -11.04
N ALA A 27 4.86 -10.79 -11.51
CA ALA A 27 3.55 -10.14 -11.60
C ALA A 27 3.01 -9.77 -10.20
N HIS A 28 3.25 -10.60 -9.18
CA HIS A 28 2.87 -10.28 -7.81
C HIS A 28 3.67 -9.10 -7.26
N ILE A 29 5.00 -9.09 -7.42
CA ILE A 29 5.90 -8.01 -6.95
C ILE A 29 5.61 -6.69 -7.67
N TRP A 30 5.59 -6.69 -9.01
CA TRP A 30 5.24 -5.51 -9.81
C TRP A 30 3.80 -5.07 -9.57
N GLY A 31 2.91 -6.02 -9.31
CA GLY A 31 1.50 -5.76 -9.01
C GLY A 31 1.36 -4.82 -7.82
N VAL A 32 2.11 -5.06 -6.75
CA VAL A 32 2.12 -4.17 -5.57
C VAL A 32 2.56 -2.76 -5.95
N THR A 33 3.65 -2.62 -6.71
CA THR A 33 4.14 -1.31 -7.17
C THR A 33 3.08 -0.55 -7.97
N PHE A 34 2.45 -1.19 -8.95
CA PHE A 34 1.41 -0.55 -9.75
C PHE A 34 0.16 -0.22 -8.93
N ILE A 35 -0.22 -1.07 -7.98
CA ILE A 35 -1.34 -0.79 -7.07
C ILE A 35 -1.05 0.48 -6.26
N PHE A 36 0.13 0.64 -5.64
CA PHE A 36 0.44 1.86 -4.89
C PHE A 36 0.53 3.10 -5.77
N LEU A 37 1.08 2.99 -6.98
CA LEU A 37 1.07 4.08 -7.95
C LEU A 37 -0.38 4.52 -8.26
N LEU A 38 -1.28 3.57 -8.52
CA LEU A 38 -2.69 3.85 -8.77
C LEU A 38 -3.39 4.42 -7.53
N PHE A 39 -3.08 3.95 -6.32
CA PHE A 39 -3.59 4.52 -5.08
C PHE A 39 -3.19 5.99 -4.93
N PHE A 40 -1.91 6.32 -5.15
CA PHE A 40 -1.43 7.70 -5.06
C PHE A 40 -2.09 8.61 -6.10
N VAL A 41 -2.20 8.16 -7.35
CA VAL A 41 -2.93 8.90 -8.40
C VAL A 41 -4.42 9.05 -8.05
N HIS A 42 -5.05 7.98 -7.54
CA HIS A 42 -6.47 7.98 -7.19
C HIS A 42 -6.78 8.91 -6.02
N MET A 43 -5.97 8.85 -4.95
CA MET A 43 -6.08 9.77 -3.81
C MET A 43 -5.74 11.20 -4.20
N GLY A 44 -4.68 11.41 -4.99
CA GLY A 44 -4.31 12.73 -5.51
C GLY A 44 -5.44 13.37 -6.32
N ARG A 45 -6.10 12.58 -7.19
CA ARG A 45 -7.31 13.01 -7.90
C ARG A 45 -8.44 13.38 -6.94
N ALA A 46 -8.64 12.60 -5.88
CA ALA A 46 -9.67 12.89 -4.88
C ALA A 46 -9.40 14.18 -4.11
N LEU A 47 -8.14 14.44 -3.74
CA LEU A 47 -7.68 15.67 -3.09
C LEU A 47 -7.79 16.88 -4.01
N TYR A 48 -7.34 16.77 -5.26
CA TYR A 48 -7.32 17.87 -6.22
C TYR A 48 -8.74 18.34 -6.60
N TYR A 49 -9.65 17.40 -6.88
CA TYR A 49 -11.02 17.71 -7.30
C TYR A 49 -12.02 17.70 -6.13
N SER A 50 -11.55 17.66 -4.88
CA SER A 50 -12.39 17.65 -3.67
C SER A 50 -13.43 16.52 -3.64
N SER A 51 -13.09 15.36 -4.22
CA SER A 51 -13.96 14.17 -4.18
C SER A 51 -14.08 13.59 -2.77
N TYR A 52 -13.16 13.93 -1.86
CA TYR A 52 -13.25 13.57 -0.43
C TYR A 52 -14.51 14.13 0.26
N SER A 53 -15.17 15.14 -0.33
CA SER A 53 -16.47 15.66 0.13
C SER A 53 -17.58 14.60 0.12
N LYS A 54 -17.43 13.53 -0.68
CA LYS A 54 -18.28 12.33 -0.64
C LYS A 54 -17.85 11.43 0.52
N LEU A 55 -18.23 11.81 1.74
CA LEU A 55 -17.73 11.24 3.00
C LEU A 55 -17.74 9.70 3.06
N GLY A 56 -18.83 9.05 2.63
CA GLY A 56 -18.91 7.58 2.62
C GLY A 56 -17.87 6.93 1.72
N VAL A 57 -17.66 7.48 0.52
CA VAL A 57 -16.64 7.01 -0.44
C VAL A 57 -15.25 7.26 0.13
N TRP A 58 -15.00 8.47 0.64
CA TRP A 58 -13.70 8.87 1.17
C TRP A 58 -13.28 8.04 2.38
N ASN A 59 -14.16 7.89 3.37
CA ASN A 59 -13.84 7.13 4.59
C ASN A 59 -13.53 5.67 4.28
N VAL A 60 -14.34 5.02 3.44
CA VAL A 60 -14.10 3.63 3.04
C VAL A 60 -12.83 3.53 2.18
N GLY A 61 -12.60 4.49 1.29
CA GLY A 61 -11.38 4.56 0.47
C GLY A 61 -10.10 4.74 1.29
N PHE A 62 -10.16 5.56 2.34
CA PHE A 62 -9.04 5.75 3.26
C PHE A 62 -8.77 4.49 4.10
N VAL A 63 -9.82 3.80 4.56
CA VAL A 63 -9.66 2.48 5.20
C VAL A 63 -9.05 1.47 4.24
N LEU A 64 -9.49 1.42 2.97
CA LEU A 64 -8.88 0.57 1.94
C LEU A 64 -7.38 0.87 1.75
N TYR A 65 -7.00 2.14 1.75
CA TYR A 65 -5.59 2.52 1.67
C TYR A 65 -4.78 1.98 2.86
N LEU A 66 -5.27 2.13 4.09
CA LEU A 66 -4.62 1.58 5.27
C LEU A 66 -4.54 0.04 5.24
N LEU A 67 -5.60 -0.64 4.82
CA LEU A 67 -5.62 -2.10 4.69
C LEU A 67 -4.60 -2.57 3.64
N MET A 68 -4.48 -1.86 2.50
CA MET A 68 -3.48 -2.16 1.48
C MET A 68 -2.04 -1.93 1.96
N MET A 69 -1.79 -0.92 2.80
CA MET A 69 -0.50 -0.74 3.46
C MET A 69 -0.16 -1.94 4.36
N VAL A 70 -1.11 -2.41 5.16
CA VAL A 70 -0.92 -3.59 6.00
C VAL A 70 -0.68 -4.82 5.13
N GLU A 71 -1.49 -5.03 4.10
CA GLU A 71 -1.42 -6.19 3.21
C GLU A 71 -0.08 -6.29 2.49
N ALA A 72 0.42 -5.17 1.96
CA ALA A 72 1.72 -5.12 1.29
C ALA A 72 2.87 -5.40 2.25
N PHE A 73 2.79 -4.88 3.48
CA PHE A 73 3.80 -5.16 4.50
C PHE A 73 3.79 -6.63 4.94
N LEU A 74 2.62 -7.24 5.13
CA LEU A 74 2.49 -8.66 5.45
C LEU A 74 3.08 -9.53 4.33
N GLY A 75 2.75 -9.22 3.07
CA GLY A 75 3.30 -9.91 1.90
C GLY A 75 4.82 -9.79 1.80
N TYR A 76 5.37 -8.61 2.10
CA TYR A 76 6.82 -8.34 2.07
C TYR A 76 7.62 -9.20 3.06
N ILE A 77 6.99 -9.69 4.14
CA ILE A 77 7.65 -10.55 5.13
C ILE A 77 7.83 -11.98 4.60
N LEU A 78 6.91 -12.45 3.75
CA LEU A 78 6.77 -13.88 3.40
C LEU A 78 7.98 -14.52 2.70
N PRO A 79 8.71 -13.84 1.80
CA PRO A 79 9.91 -14.40 1.19
C PRO A 79 11.04 -14.69 2.17
N TRP A 80 10.99 -14.11 3.38
CA TRP A 80 11.97 -14.36 4.45
C TRP A 80 13.43 -14.11 4.05
N HIS A 81 13.65 -13.08 3.22
CA HIS A 81 14.97 -12.56 2.91
C HIS A 81 15.42 -11.52 3.95
N GLN A 82 16.64 -11.00 3.81
CA GLN A 82 17.27 -10.13 4.79
C GLN A 82 16.41 -8.89 5.13
N MET A 83 15.97 -8.15 4.11
CA MET A 83 15.13 -6.96 4.33
C MET A 83 13.76 -7.30 4.92
N SER A 84 13.13 -8.42 4.56
CA SER A 84 11.86 -8.89 5.14
C SER A 84 11.98 -9.06 6.67
N PHE A 85 13.00 -9.79 7.11
CA PHE A 85 13.21 -10.09 8.52
C PHE A 85 13.49 -8.82 9.34
N TRP A 86 14.37 -7.95 8.85
CA TRP A 86 14.72 -6.72 9.54
C TRP A 86 13.61 -5.68 9.50
N ALA A 87 12.82 -5.61 8.42
CA ALA A 87 11.62 -4.77 8.37
C ALA A 87 10.59 -5.21 9.41
N ALA A 88 10.35 -6.51 9.56
CA ALA A 88 9.49 -7.06 10.61
C ALA A 88 10.01 -6.71 12.01
N THR A 89 11.31 -6.87 12.23
CA THR A 89 11.96 -6.56 13.51
C THR A 89 11.86 -5.07 13.86
N VAL A 90 12.14 -4.17 12.91
CA VAL A 90 12.05 -2.73 13.12
C VAL A 90 10.62 -2.31 13.44
N LEU A 91 9.63 -2.72 12.63
CA LEU A 91 8.24 -2.29 12.80
C LEU A 91 7.65 -2.81 14.12
N THR A 92 7.89 -4.08 14.44
CA THR A 92 7.40 -4.65 15.71
C THR A 92 8.09 -3.99 16.91
N SER A 93 9.36 -3.59 16.81
CA SER A 93 10.01 -2.81 17.88
C SER A 93 9.40 -1.42 18.09
N ILE A 94 8.83 -0.80 17.04
CA ILE A 94 8.10 0.47 17.16
C ILE A 94 6.78 0.21 17.89
N LEU A 95 6.06 -0.87 17.56
CA LEU A 95 4.85 -1.29 18.27
C LEU A 95 5.13 -1.56 19.76
N GLN A 96 6.25 -2.22 20.05
CA GLN A 96 6.68 -2.49 21.43
C GLN A 96 6.92 -1.21 22.23
N SER A 97 7.29 -0.10 21.58
CA SER A 97 7.55 1.18 22.23
C SER A 97 6.28 1.92 22.69
N VAL A 98 5.09 1.46 22.30
CA VAL A 98 3.81 2.08 22.72
C VAL A 98 3.63 1.95 24.24
N PRO A 99 3.40 3.06 24.97
CA PRO A 99 3.22 3.02 26.42
C PRO A 99 2.07 2.13 26.87
N PHE A 100 2.23 1.48 28.03
CA PHE A 100 1.25 0.61 28.71
C PHE A 100 0.87 -0.70 28.01
N VAL A 101 0.74 -0.71 26.68
CA VAL A 101 0.23 -1.86 25.91
C VAL A 101 1.25 -2.46 24.93
N GLY A 102 2.37 -1.77 24.65
CA GLY A 102 3.31 -2.14 23.59
C GLY A 102 3.93 -3.53 23.74
N SER A 103 4.34 -3.93 24.96
CA SER A 103 4.90 -5.27 25.21
C SER A 103 3.89 -6.38 24.95
N VAL A 104 2.64 -6.20 25.41
CA VAL A 104 1.55 -7.17 25.19
C VAL A 104 1.21 -7.27 23.71
N LEU A 105 1.14 -6.14 22.99
CA LEU A 105 0.88 -6.12 21.56
C LEU A 105 2.02 -6.77 20.77
N TYR A 106 3.27 -6.52 21.15
CA TYR A 106 4.45 -7.15 20.55
C TYR A 106 4.38 -8.68 20.67
N GLU A 107 4.21 -9.20 21.89
CA GLU A 107 4.13 -10.64 22.12
C GLU A 107 2.93 -11.27 21.42
N TYR A 108 1.79 -10.58 21.35
CA TYR A 108 0.62 -11.05 20.63
C TYR A 108 0.87 -11.15 19.12
N VAL A 109 1.46 -10.13 18.50
CA VAL A 109 1.74 -10.10 17.05
C VAL A 109 2.85 -11.09 16.70
N VAL A 110 3.96 -11.05 17.45
CA VAL A 110 5.18 -11.82 17.16
C VAL A 110 5.06 -13.28 17.61
N GLY A 111 4.31 -13.54 18.68
CA GLY A 111 4.15 -14.88 19.25
C GLY A 111 5.36 -15.36 20.06
N GLY A 112 6.21 -14.44 20.53
CA GLY A 112 7.41 -14.74 21.33
C GLY A 112 8.24 -13.49 21.61
N PHE A 113 9.49 -13.69 22.04
CA PHE A 113 10.42 -12.60 22.39
C PHE A 113 11.17 -12.00 21.20
N SER A 114 11.10 -12.63 20.03
CA SER A 114 11.76 -12.19 18.80
C SER A 114 10.99 -12.69 17.57
N VAL A 115 11.30 -12.06 16.42
CA VAL A 115 10.76 -12.49 15.12
C VAL A 115 11.25 -13.91 14.80
N THR A 116 10.32 -14.85 14.69
CA THR A 116 10.59 -16.29 14.48
C THR A 116 9.58 -16.89 13.51
N ASN A 117 9.70 -18.20 13.25
CA ASN A 117 8.79 -18.96 12.40
C ASN A 117 7.30 -18.82 12.81
N THR A 118 7.03 -18.72 14.12
CA THR A 118 5.66 -18.52 14.64
C THR A 118 5.02 -17.26 14.08
N MET A 119 5.77 -16.17 13.99
CA MET A 119 5.32 -14.91 13.39
C MET A 119 5.02 -15.11 11.90
N LEU A 120 5.94 -15.76 11.18
CA LEU A 120 5.82 -15.99 9.74
C LEU A 120 4.55 -16.78 9.37
N VAL A 121 4.22 -17.83 10.11
CA VAL A 121 2.98 -18.62 9.89
C VAL A 121 1.74 -17.75 10.10
N ARG A 122 1.73 -16.90 11.14
CA ARG A 122 0.61 -15.98 11.41
C ARG A 122 0.48 -14.93 10.31
N VAL A 123 1.59 -14.35 9.86
CA VAL A 123 1.61 -13.35 8.80
C VAL A 123 1.14 -13.93 7.47
N PHE A 124 1.53 -15.16 7.13
CA PHE A 124 1.02 -15.85 5.94
C PHE A 124 -0.50 -15.97 5.98
N SER A 125 -1.06 -16.46 7.08
CA SER A 125 -2.52 -16.56 7.23
C SER A 125 -3.20 -15.20 7.18
N ALA A 126 -2.61 -14.20 7.84
CA ALA A 126 -3.17 -12.84 7.88
C ALA A 126 -3.18 -12.20 6.49
N HIS A 127 -2.09 -12.30 5.73
CA HIS A 127 -1.97 -11.79 4.37
C HIS A 127 -3.06 -12.36 3.47
N VAL A 128 -3.17 -13.69 3.41
CA VAL A 128 -4.18 -14.36 2.58
C VAL A 128 -5.62 -13.97 2.98
N CYS A 129 -5.91 -13.89 4.28
CA CYS A 129 -7.25 -13.50 4.74
C CYS A 129 -7.57 -12.02 4.50
N LEU A 130 -6.59 -11.12 4.67
CA LEU A 130 -6.77 -9.68 4.55
C LEU A 130 -7.09 -9.28 3.11
N ALA A 131 -6.55 -9.97 2.10
CA ALA A 131 -6.94 -9.80 0.70
C ALA A 131 -8.47 -9.89 0.50
N PHE A 132 -9.14 -10.87 1.12
CA PHE A 132 -10.60 -11.02 1.01
C PHE A 132 -11.36 -9.91 1.74
N VAL A 133 -10.83 -9.42 2.85
CA VAL A 133 -11.39 -8.25 3.55
C VAL A 133 -11.32 -7.01 2.66
N ILE A 134 -10.18 -6.78 2.01
CA ILE A 134 -9.99 -5.68 1.05
C ILE A 134 -10.99 -5.77 -0.10
N LEU A 135 -11.19 -6.97 -0.67
CA LEU A 135 -12.22 -7.18 -1.70
C LEU A 135 -13.63 -6.80 -1.18
N GLY A 136 -14.00 -7.21 0.03
CA GLY A 136 -15.27 -6.80 0.64
C GLY A 136 -15.41 -5.28 0.79
N PHE A 137 -14.37 -4.60 1.29
CA PHE A 137 -14.37 -3.13 1.41
C PHE A 137 -14.42 -2.42 0.06
N SER A 138 -13.85 -3.00 -1.01
CA SER A 138 -13.94 -2.44 -2.37
C SER A 138 -15.38 -2.40 -2.89
N VAL A 139 -16.18 -3.43 -2.60
CA VAL A 139 -17.61 -3.46 -2.93
C VAL A 139 -18.37 -2.39 -2.14
N ILE A 140 -18.06 -2.23 -0.84
CA ILE A 140 -18.65 -1.18 0.00
C ILE A 140 -18.28 0.22 -0.51
N HIS A 141 -17.04 0.40 -0.97
CA HIS A 141 -16.57 1.66 -1.56
C HIS A 141 -17.37 2.03 -2.81
N LEU A 142 -17.56 1.06 -3.72
CA LEU A 142 -18.38 1.23 -4.92
C LEU A 142 -19.86 1.47 -4.60
N PHE A 143 -20.40 0.82 -3.55
CA PHE A 143 -21.76 1.09 -3.09
C PHE A 143 -21.97 2.56 -2.70
N TYR A 144 -21.07 3.13 -1.89
CA TYR A 144 -21.17 4.55 -1.53
C TYR A 144 -20.97 5.48 -2.75
N LEU A 145 -20.15 5.07 -3.71
CA LEU A 145 -19.95 5.82 -4.95
C LEU A 145 -21.24 5.82 -5.77
N HIS A 146 -21.88 4.67 -5.96
CA HIS A 146 -23.12 4.55 -6.73
C HIS A 146 -24.29 5.25 -6.04
N LYS A 147 -24.34 5.25 -4.70
CA LYS A 147 -25.34 5.99 -3.93
C LYS A 147 -25.24 7.51 -4.15
N SER A 148 -24.03 8.04 -4.32
CA SER A 148 -23.79 9.49 -4.33
C SER A 148 -23.42 10.06 -5.70
N GLY A 149 -23.15 9.21 -6.69
CA GLY A 149 -22.66 9.58 -8.02
C GLY A 149 -21.19 9.99 -8.02
N SER A 150 -20.55 9.86 -9.19
CA SER A 150 -19.19 10.33 -9.40
C SER A 150 -19.10 11.86 -9.35
N ASN A 151 -17.97 12.37 -8.86
CA ASN A 151 -17.60 13.78 -8.98
C ASN A 151 -16.99 14.08 -10.37
N ASN A 152 -16.91 15.35 -10.75
CA ASN A 152 -16.34 15.82 -12.02
C ASN A 152 -15.21 16.85 -11.80
N PRO A 153 -14.32 17.06 -12.79
CA PRO A 153 -13.18 17.98 -12.66
C PRO A 153 -13.55 19.44 -12.35
N LEU A 154 -14.76 19.85 -12.72
CA LEU A 154 -15.27 21.19 -12.45
C LEU A 154 -15.89 21.31 -11.05
N PHE A 155 -16.04 20.21 -10.31
CA PHE A 155 -16.69 20.19 -8.98
C PHE A 155 -18.06 20.89 -8.96
N VAL A 156 -18.73 20.92 -10.12
CA VAL A 156 -20.06 21.50 -10.27
C VAL A 156 -21.08 20.41 -9.94
N SER A 157 -22.10 20.77 -9.18
CA SER A 157 -23.28 19.92 -9.03
C SER A 157 -24.05 19.89 -10.35
N GLY A 158 -23.66 18.98 -11.25
CA GLY A 158 -24.44 18.65 -12.42
C GLY A 158 -25.52 17.67 -12.01
N GLY A 159 -26.79 18.09 -12.03
CA GLY A 159 -27.88 17.13 -12.11
C GLY A 159 -27.75 16.27 -13.37
N TYR A 160 -28.61 15.27 -13.52
CA TYR A 160 -28.66 14.32 -14.65
C TYR A 160 -28.78 14.93 -16.06
N GLY A 161 -28.71 16.26 -16.23
CA GLY A 161 -28.82 16.94 -17.52
C GLY A 161 -27.58 16.86 -18.42
N ASP A 162 -26.39 16.59 -17.86
CA ASP A 162 -25.13 16.45 -18.60
C ASP A 162 -24.40 15.16 -18.20
N VAL A 163 -25.12 14.04 -18.23
CA VAL A 163 -24.56 12.70 -17.98
C VAL A 163 -24.78 11.80 -19.18
N VAL A 164 -23.82 10.92 -19.44
CA VAL A 164 -23.92 9.87 -20.45
C VAL A 164 -24.02 8.52 -19.77
N PHE A 165 -24.61 7.53 -20.47
CA PHE A 165 -24.58 6.14 -19.99
C PHE A 165 -23.14 5.64 -19.89
N PHE A 166 -22.87 4.83 -18.86
CA PHE A 166 -21.54 4.27 -18.63
C PHE A 166 -21.05 3.44 -19.83
N HIS A 167 -21.94 2.59 -20.35
CA HIS A 167 -21.73 1.89 -21.61
C HIS A 167 -22.31 2.71 -22.78
N SER A 168 -21.60 2.91 -23.88
CA SER A 168 -20.27 2.38 -24.24
C SER A 168 -19.09 3.30 -23.93
N PHE A 169 -19.36 4.54 -23.52
CA PHE A 169 -18.36 5.60 -23.39
C PHE A 169 -17.25 5.27 -22.38
N PHE A 170 -17.61 5.08 -21.11
CA PHE A 170 -16.64 4.79 -20.06
C PHE A 170 -16.13 3.36 -20.15
N THR A 171 -16.93 2.40 -20.62
CA THR A 171 -16.43 1.03 -20.89
C THR A 171 -15.29 1.02 -21.92
N GLY A 172 -15.44 1.72 -23.04
CA GLY A 172 -14.41 1.81 -24.07
C GLY A 172 -13.15 2.55 -23.58
N LYS A 173 -13.35 3.67 -22.86
CA LYS A 173 -12.26 4.43 -22.24
C LYS A 173 -11.48 3.58 -21.23
N ASP A 174 -12.16 2.95 -20.29
CA ASP A 174 -11.52 2.15 -19.24
C ASP A 174 -10.82 0.92 -19.83
N GLY A 175 -11.41 0.29 -20.85
CA GLY A 175 -10.78 -0.79 -21.61
C GLY A 175 -9.48 -0.36 -22.28
N PHE A 176 -9.48 0.79 -22.99
CA PHE A 176 -8.26 1.32 -23.59
C PHE A 176 -7.18 1.64 -22.55
N MET A 177 -7.55 2.33 -21.46
CA MET A 177 -6.61 2.67 -20.39
C MET A 177 -6.04 1.43 -19.69
N LEU A 178 -6.87 0.40 -19.47
CA LEU A 178 -6.41 -0.87 -18.92
C LEU A 178 -5.41 -1.56 -19.85
N MET A 179 -5.63 -1.55 -21.17
CA MET A 179 -4.68 -2.12 -22.12
C MET A 179 -3.34 -1.39 -22.10
N CYS A 180 -3.35 -0.05 -22.05
CA CYS A 180 -2.12 0.73 -21.90
C CYS A 180 -1.39 0.42 -20.59
N LEU A 181 -2.13 0.30 -19.48
CA LEU A 181 -1.58 -0.02 -18.17
C LEU A 181 -0.96 -1.42 -18.15
N LEU A 182 -1.66 -2.43 -18.68
CA LEU A 182 -1.18 -3.81 -18.76
C LEU A 182 0.04 -3.93 -19.68
N PHE A 183 0.08 -3.16 -20.78
CA PHE A 183 1.26 -3.09 -21.64
C PHE A 183 2.47 -2.51 -20.89
N LEU A 184 2.31 -1.38 -20.20
CA LEU A 184 3.40 -0.80 -19.40
C LEU A 184 3.84 -1.72 -18.26
N PHE A 185 2.90 -2.33 -17.56
CA PHE A 185 3.14 -3.32 -16.51
C PHE A 185 3.97 -4.49 -17.04
N GLY A 186 3.53 -5.10 -18.15
CA GLY A 186 4.24 -6.21 -18.79
C GLY A 186 5.62 -5.80 -19.28
N LEU A 187 5.78 -4.59 -19.84
CA LEU A 187 7.06 -4.06 -20.28
C LEU A 187 8.04 -3.91 -19.12
N CYS A 188 7.63 -3.26 -18.03
CA CYS A 188 8.46 -3.08 -16.83
C CYS A 188 8.89 -4.43 -16.25
N MET A 189 7.94 -5.35 -16.09
CA MET A 189 8.18 -6.67 -15.53
C MET A 189 9.11 -7.53 -16.40
N LEU A 190 8.93 -7.51 -17.73
CA LEU A 190 9.72 -8.37 -18.64
C LEU A 190 11.11 -7.80 -18.95
N VAL A 191 11.26 -6.49 -19.00
CA VAL A 191 12.54 -5.84 -19.37
C VAL A 191 13.39 -5.52 -18.14
N PHE A 192 12.77 -5.12 -17.03
CA PHE A 192 13.47 -4.70 -15.81
C PHE A 192 12.88 -5.35 -14.55
N PRO A 193 12.76 -6.69 -14.48
CA PRO A 193 12.05 -7.39 -13.40
C PRO A 193 12.49 -6.98 -11.99
N ASP A 194 13.78 -6.72 -11.80
CA ASP A 194 14.39 -6.48 -10.50
C ASP A 194 14.48 -4.98 -10.11
N LEU A 195 13.98 -4.05 -10.95
CA LEU A 195 14.07 -2.61 -10.67
C LEU A 195 13.38 -2.19 -9.36
N VAL A 196 12.41 -2.99 -8.91
CA VAL A 196 11.64 -2.77 -7.68
C VAL A 196 12.15 -3.61 -6.50
N LEU A 197 13.30 -4.27 -6.63
CA LEU A 197 13.90 -5.11 -5.58
C LEU A 197 15.29 -4.58 -5.20
N ASP A 198 15.62 -4.71 -3.91
CA ASP A 198 16.98 -4.47 -3.42
C ASP A 198 17.83 -5.76 -3.51
N VAL A 199 19.15 -5.63 -3.54
CA VAL A 199 20.08 -6.78 -3.62
C VAL A 199 19.90 -7.71 -2.41
N GLU A 200 19.60 -7.14 -1.25
CA GLU A 200 19.33 -7.84 0.00
C GLU A 200 18.06 -8.71 -0.05
N SER A 201 17.19 -8.54 -1.06
CA SER A 201 16.06 -9.44 -1.31
C SER A 201 16.48 -10.82 -1.84
N TYR A 202 17.73 -10.97 -2.27
CA TYR A 202 18.32 -12.24 -2.73
C TYR A 202 19.26 -12.87 -1.69
N ILE A 203 19.23 -12.38 -0.45
CA ILE A 203 20.02 -12.91 0.66
C ILE A 203 19.05 -13.48 1.70
N GLN A 204 19.26 -14.74 2.09
CA GLN A 204 18.44 -15.38 3.12
C GLN A 204 18.57 -14.66 4.45
N ALA A 205 17.47 -14.56 5.20
CA ALA A 205 17.46 -13.91 6.51
C ALA A 205 18.48 -14.53 7.49
N ASP A 206 19.44 -13.72 7.92
CA ASP A 206 20.34 -13.95 9.05
C ASP A 206 19.99 -12.99 10.20
N PRO A 207 19.43 -13.49 11.32
CA PRO A 207 19.10 -12.69 12.50
C PRO A 207 20.31 -12.02 13.18
N MET A 208 21.53 -12.47 12.91
CA MET A 208 22.75 -12.00 13.57
C MET A 208 23.47 -10.88 12.78
N VAL A 209 23.08 -10.67 11.52
CA VAL A 209 23.73 -9.70 10.63
C VAL A 209 22.72 -8.66 10.19
N THR A 210 22.91 -7.38 10.55
CA THR A 210 22.05 -6.30 10.03
C THR A 210 22.58 -5.81 8.67
N PRO A 211 21.71 -5.61 7.65
CA PRO A 211 22.09 -4.90 6.43
C PRO A 211 22.64 -3.52 6.72
N ALA A 212 23.56 -3.05 5.87
CA ALA A 212 24.15 -1.71 5.99
C ALA A 212 23.09 -0.59 5.93
N SER A 213 22.03 -0.77 5.15
CA SER A 213 20.94 0.21 5.02
C SER A 213 19.57 -0.47 4.98
N ILE A 214 18.96 -0.69 6.15
CA ILE A 214 17.57 -1.18 6.24
C ILE A 214 16.60 -0.03 5.88
N LYS A 215 15.89 -0.21 4.77
CA LYS A 215 14.81 0.67 4.30
C LYS A 215 13.61 -0.18 3.88
N PRO A 216 12.38 0.34 3.97
CA PRO A 216 11.23 -0.35 3.41
C PRO A 216 11.14 -0.11 1.90
N GLU A 217 10.17 -0.77 1.28
CA GLU A 217 9.76 -0.52 -0.09
C GLU A 217 9.41 0.94 -0.37
N TRP A 218 9.54 1.34 -1.63
CA TRP A 218 9.50 2.75 -2.05
C TRP A 218 8.21 3.48 -1.63
N TYR A 219 7.08 2.78 -1.65
CA TYR A 219 5.77 3.30 -1.27
C TYR A 219 5.62 3.56 0.24
N PHE A 220 6.59 3.14 1.06
CA PHE A 220 6.66 3.44 2.50
C PHE A 220 7.77 4.44 2.86
N LEU A 221 8.60 4.88 1.91
CA LEU A 221 9.76 5.73 2.21
C LEU A 221 9.39 7.07 2.86
N SER A 222 8.25 7.65 2.50
CA SER A 222 7.75 8.90 3.11
C SER A 222 7.46 8.71 4.60
N PHE A 223 6.77 7.62 4.97
CA PHE A 223 6.49 7.29 6.36
C PHE A 223 7.75 6.93 7.14
N TYR A 224 8.67 6.21 6.50
CA TYR A 224 9.98 5.91 7.08
C TYR A 224 10.80 7.17 7.36
N ALA A 225 10.81 8.13 6.43
CA ALA A 225 11.47 9.42 6.63
C ALA A 225 10.84 10.20 7.79
N MET A 226 9.51 10.21 7.90
CA MET A 226 8.81 10.82 9.04
C MET A 226 9.19 10.14 10.37
N LEU A 227 9.22 8.81 10.43
CA LEU A 227 9.64 8.06 11.63
C LEU A 227 11.05 8.43 12.07
N ARG A 228 11.98 8.57 11.11
CA ARG A 228 13.40 8.91 11.39
C ARG A 228 13.66 10.38 11.63
N SER A 229 12.71 11.26 11.31
CA SER A 229 12.84 12.71 11.55
C SER A 229 12.75 13.10 13.03
N VAL A 230 12.25 12.18 13.87
CA VAL A 230 12.10 12.38 15.31
C VAL A 230 12.93 11.33 16.04
N GLU A 231 13.81 11.75 16.96
CA GLU A 231 14.71 10.85 17.68
C GLU A 231 13.98 9.83 18.59
N SER A 232 12.75 10.16 19.01
CA SER A 232 11.88 9.26 19.79
C SER A 232 11.10 8.31 18.90
N LYS A 233 11.17 6.99 19.16
CA LYS A 233 10.36 5.96 18.47
C LYS A 233 8.86 6.28 18.52
N VAL A 234 8.37 6.62 19.70
CA VAL A 234 6.95 6.98 19.91
C VAL A 234 6.64 8.31 19.24
N GLY A 235 7.55 9.30 19.32
CA GLY A 235 7.37 10.59 18.67
C GLY A 235 7.24 10.49 17.15
N GLY A 236 8.10 9.69 16.51
CA GLY A 236 8.00 9.40 15.08
C GLY A 236 6.69 8.69 14.72
N LEU A 237 6.27 7.71 15.53
CA LEU A 237 4.98 7.03 15.32
C LEU A 237 3.80 8.01 15.41
N VAL A 238 3.80 8.90 16.41
CA VAL A 238 2.79 9.95 16.56
C VAL A 238 2.77 10.88 15.35
N LEU A 239 3.94 11.27 14.82
CA LEU A 239 4.02 12.11 13.62
C LEU A 239 3.34 11.45 12.42
N VAL A 240 3.61 10.16 12.16
CA VAL A 240 2.95 9.40 11.09
C VAL A 240 1.43 9.33 11.30
N LEU A 241 0.98 9.05 12.53
CA LEU A 241 -0.45 8.97 12.85
C LEU A 241 -1.16 10.32 12.68
N VAL A 242 -0.52 11.42 13.08
CA VAL A 242 -1.04 12.78 12.88
C VAL A 242 -1.11 13.10 11.39
N PHE A 243 -0.09 12.77 10.61
CA PHE A 243 -0.10 12.97 9.17
C PHE A 243 -1.25 12.19 8.50
N LEU A 244 -1.40 10.90 8.82
CA LEU A 244 -2.50 10.08 8.29
C LEU A 244 -3.87 10.61 8.72
N PHE A 245 -4.01 11.08 9.96
CA PHE A 245 -5.24 11.69 10.45
C PHE A 245 -5.58 13.00 9.70
N LEU A 246 -4.59 13.87 9.49
CA LEU A 246 -4.78 15.10 8.72
C LEU A 246 -5.11 14.81 7.26
N LEU A 247 -4.47 13.80 6.66
CA LEU A 247 -4.78 13.34 5.31
C LEU A 247 -6.21 12.80 5.22
N TRP A 248 -6.69 12.09 6.24
CA TRP A 248 -8.06 11.56 6.31
C TRP A 248 -9.12 12.65 6.45
N LEU A 249 -8.83 13.75 7.15
CA LEU A 249 -9.84 14.78 7.42
C LEU A 249 -10.32 15.48 6.13
N PRO A 250 -11.61 15.39 5.77
CA PRO A 250 -12.15 16.10 4.63
C PRO A 250 -12.15 17.61 4.92
N THR A 251 -11.62 18.42 4.01
CA THR A 251 -11.66 19.88 4.13
C THR A 251 -12.95 20.46 3.55
N LEU A 252 -13.42 21.61 4.04
CA LEU A 252 -14.66 22.25 3.54
C LEU A 252 -14.44 23.08 2.25
N ASN A 253 -13.28 22.95 1.61
CA ASN A 253 -12.90 23.76 0.47
C ASN A 253 -13.52 23.24 -0.85
N LYS A 254 -13.74 24.15 -1.82
CA LYS A 254 -14.12 23.80 -3.22
C LYS A 254 -13.01 23.00 -3.92
N ALA A 255 -13.13 22.57 -5.16
CA ALA A 255 -11.99 21.95 -5.88
C ALA A 255 -10.80 22.90 -6.10
N CYS A 256 -9.59 22.36 -6.25
CA CYS A 256 -8.39 23.12 -6.59
C CYS A 256 -8.50 23.80 -7.97
N THR A 257 -9.35 23.30 -8.87
CA THR A 257 -9.56 23.82 -10.23
C THR A 257 -9.75 25.34 -10.30
N TYR A 258 -10.38 25.95 -9.28
CA TYR A 258 -10.67 27.40 -9.27
C TYR A 258 -9.78 28.23 -8.35
N SER A 259 -8.71 27.65 -7.79
CA SER A 259 -7.86 28.34 -6.82
C SER A 259 -6.39 28.09 -7.12
N VAL A 260 -5.72 29.08 -7.72
CA VAL A 260 -4.28 29.03 -8.05
C VAL A 260 -3.44 28.72 -6.81
N GLY A 261 -3.74 29.38 -5.69
CA GLY A 261 -3.03 29.13 -4.43
C GLY A 261 -3.14 27.67 -3.96
N ARG A 262 -4.31 27.03 -4.13
CA ARG A 262 -4.49 25.62 -3.78
C ARG A 262 -3.89 24.65 -4.79
N GLN A 263 -3.84 25.02 -6.07
CA GLN A 263 -3.07 24.26 -7.05
C GLN A 263 -1.59 24.26 -6.68
N TYR A 264 -1.04 25.43 -6.32
CA TYR A 264 0.34 25.53 -5.86
C TYR A 264 0.60 24.71 -4.59
N ILE A 265 -0.24 24.86 -3.56
CA ILE A 265 -0.12 24.06 -2.32
C ILE A 265 -0.22 22.57 -2.61
N PHE A 266 -1.12 22.14 -3.49
CA PHE A 266 -1.24 20.73 -3.88
C PHE A 266 0.04 20.24 -4.56
N TRP A 267 0.54 20.92 -5.59
CA TRP A 267 1.70 20.45 -6.35
C TRP A 267 3.04 20.60 -5.60
N CYS A 268 3.13 21.50 -4.62
CA CYS A 268 4.33 21.64 -3.78
C CYS A 268 4.27 20.82 -2.48
N GLY A 269 3.07 20.49 -2.00
CA GLY A 269 2.85 19.85 -0.70
C GLY A 269 2.46 18.36 -0.78
N VAL A 270 2.14 17.85 -1.97
CA VAL A 270 1.89 16.42 -2.26
C VAL A 270 3.14 15.80 -2.86
#